data_AF-A0A831SHD8-F1
#
_entry.id   AF-A0A831SHD8-F1
#
_cell.length_a   1.000
_cell.length_b   1.000
_cell.length_c   1.000
_cell.angle_alpha   90.00
_cell.angle_beta   90.00
_cell.angle_gamma   90.00
#
_symmetry.space_group_name_H-M   'P 1'
#
loop_
_entity.id
_entity.type
_entity.pdbx_description
1 polymer ?
#
loop_
_entity_poly.entity_id
_entity_poly.type
_entity_poly.pdbx_seq_one_letter_code
_entity_poly.pdbx_strand_id
1 'polypeptide(L)'
;MDRKSVDAKALAILIYQAGLSYRKTKKILNLLENLSHESVRKWYKKCRELFDVKRRARRAVAVDETKVKIENNQIYIWNAIDVDDRSILAVHGIDLLLRDSV
;
A
#
# COMPACT_ATOMS: atom_id res chain seq x y z
N MET A 1 -0.27 -30.48 -4.94
CA MET A 1 -0.83 -29.11 -4.82
C MET A 1 0.30 -28.15 -5.16
N ASP A 2 0.23 -27.55 -6.33
CA ASP A 2 1.36 -26.82 -6.94
C ASP A 2 1.80 -25.64 -6.06
N ARG A 3 3.04 -25.68 -5.59
CA ARG A 3 3.56 -24.73 -4.60
C ARG A 3 4.00 -23.48 -5.37
N LYS A 4 3.14 -22.45 -5.38
CA LYS A 4 3.43 -21.12 -5.97
C LYS A 4 4.86 -20.67 -5.64
N SER A 5 5.57 -20.18 -6.64
CA SER A 5 6.98 -19.79 -6.51
C SER A 5 7.13 -18.72 -5.43
N VAL A 6 8.30 -18.66 -4.80
CA VAL A 6 8.59 -17.63 -3.79
C VAL A 6 8.52 -16.24 -4.43
N ASP A 7 9.01 -16.12 -5.67
CA ASP A 7 9.03 -14.87 -6.43
C ASP A 7 7.61 -14.36 -6.71
N ALA A 8 6.68 -15.25 -7.10
CA ALA A 8 5.28 -14.87 -7.32
C ALA A 8 4.63 -14.34 -6.02
N LYS A 9 4.97 -14.93 -4.87
CA LYS A 9 4.47 -14.44 -3.56
C LYS A 9 5.09 -13.11 -3.19
N ALA A 10 6.40 -12.96 -3.36
CA ALA A 10 7.11 -11.72 -3.06
C ALA A 10 6.57 -10.58 -3.91
N LEU A 11 6.42 -10.80 -5.23
CA LEU A 11 5.84 -9.84 -6.15
C LEU A 11 4.41 -9.48 -5.76
N ALA A 12 3.59 -10.46 -5.36
CA ALA A 12 2.23 -10.19 -4.91
C ALA A 12 2.16 -9.29 -3.67
N ILE A 13 3.04 -9.54 -2.71
CA ILE A 13 3.15 -8.75 -1.48
C ILE A 13 3.58 -7.32 -1.83
N LEU A 14 4.60 -7.15 -2.68
CA LEU A 14 5.13 -5.84 -3.07
C LEU A 14 4.11 -5.01 -3.86
N ILE A 15 3.41 -5.63 -4.82
CA ILE A 15 2.36 -4.94 -5.60
C ILE A 15 1.23 -4.48 -4.69
N TYR A 16 0.80 -5.33 -3.75
CA TYR A 16 -0.22 -4.93 -2.78
C TYR A 16 0.28 -3.82 -1.85
N GLN A 17 1.52 -3.92 -1.34
CA GLN A 17 2.15 -2.91 -0.49
C GLN A 17 2.29 -1.56 -1.21
N ALA A 18 2.48 -1.57 -2.53
CA ALA A 18 2.50 -0.36 -3.36
C ALA A 18 1.12 0.31 -3.53
N GLY A 19 0.06 -0.22 -2.90
CA GLY A 19 -1.27 0.39 -2.85
C GLY A 19 -2.30 -0.20 -3.80
N LEU A 20 -1.99 -1.31 -4.49
CA LEU A 20 -3.00 -2.00 -5.31
C LEU A 20 -3.91 -2.87 -4.45
N SER A 21 -5.20 -2.90 -4.80
CA SER A 21 -6.15 -3.80 -4.14
C SER A 21 -5.83 -5.27 -4.47
N TYR A 22 -6.17 -6.19 -3.56
CA TYR A 22 -5.98 -7.64 -3.78
C TYR A 22 -6.55 -8.14 -5.12
N ARG A 23 -7.65 -7.55 -5.60
CA ARG A 23 -8.26 -7.88 -6.89
C ARG A 23 -7.42 -7.39 -8.06
N LYS A 24 -6.88 -6.16 -8.00
CA LYS A 24 -5.96 -5.63 -9.02
C LYS A 24 -4.65 -6.40 -9.02
N THR A 25 -4.08 -6.66 -7.84
CA THR A 25 -2.89 -7.51 -7.67
C THR A 25 -3.10 -8.89 -8.29
N LYS A 26 -4.23 -9.56 -8.01
CA LYS A 26 -4.60 -10.82 -8.67
C LYS A 26 -4.63 -10.68 -10.20
N LYS A 27 -5.30 -9.67 -10.74
CA LYS A 27 -5.42 -9.48 -12.19
C LYS A 27 -4.05 -9.38 -12.86
N ILE A 28 -3.12 -8.63 -12.28
CA ILE A 28 -1.75 -8.48 -12.80
C ILE A 28 -1.00 -9.81 -12.72
N LEU A 29 -1.04 -10.48 -11.57
CA LEU A 29 -0.25 -11.69 -11.38
C LEU A 29 -0.80 -12.90 -12.12
N ASN A 30 -2.10 -12.95 -12.41
CA ASN A 30 -2.70 -13.98 -13.26
C ASN A 30 -2.15 -13.95 -14.69
N LEU A 31 -1.45 -12.88 -15.12
CA LEU A 31 -0.70 -12.84 -16.38
C LEU A 31 0.56 -13.73 -16.33
N LEU A 32 1.09 -13.99 -15.13
CA LEU A 32 2.28 -14.80 -14.89
C LEU A 32 1.91 -16.18 -14.35
N GLU A 33 1.01 -16.23 -13.37
CA GLU A 33 0.62 -17.44 -12.68
C GLU A 33 -0.79 -17.32 -12.08
N ASN A 34 -1.63 -18.36 -12.26
CA ASN A 34 -3.01 -18.32 -11.76
C ASN A 34 -3.04 -18.34 -10.22
N LEU A 35 -3.68 -17.34 -9.61
CA LEU A 35 -3.79 -17.18 -8.16
C LEU A 35 -5.11 -16.57 -7.69
N SER A 36 -5.44 -16.83 -6.42
CA SER A 36 -6.60 -16.23 -5.76
C SER A 36 -6.21 -14.96 -5.01
N HIS A 37 -7.11 -13.99 -4.97
CA HIS A 37 -6.94 -12.78 -4.17
C HIS A 37 -6.83 -13.09 -2.67
N GLU A 38 -7.49 -14.15 -2.20
CA GLU A 38 -7.35 -14.64 -0.81
C GLU A 38 -5.95 -15.17 -0.51
N SER A 39 -5.25 -15.71 -1.51
CA SER A 39 -3.84 -16.12 -1.35
C SER A 39 -2.94 -14.91 -1.10
N VAL A 40 -3.13 -13.83 -1.87
CA VAL A 40 -2.40 -12.57 -1.68
C VAL A 40 -2.65 -12.02 -0.26
N ARG A 41 -3.91 -12.01 0.19
CA ARG A 41 -4.27 -11.57 1.55
C ARG A 41 -3.58 -12.40 2.64
N LYS A 42 -3.58 -13.74 2.49
CA LYS A 42 -2.92 -14.65 3.45
C LYS A 42 -1.41 -14.46 3.48
N TRP A 43 -0.76 -14.28 2.32
CA TRP A 43 0.68 -14.05 2.25
C TRP A 43 1.06 -12.69 2.84
N TYR A 44 0.35 -11.63 2.47
CA TYR A 44 0.59 -10.30 3.00
C TYR A 44 0.43 -10.27 4.53
N LYS A 45 -0.64 -10.86 5.08
CA LYS A 45 -0.86 -10.91 6.54
C LYS A 45 0.31 -11.54 7.30
N LYS A 46 0.98 -12.56 6.73
CA LYS A 46 2.14 -13.21 7.34
C LYS A 46 3.42 -12.37 7.31
N CYS A 47 3.50 -11.40 6.41
CA CYS A 47 4.70 -10.60 6.17
C CYS A 47 4.50 -9.12 6.48
N ARG A 48 3.32 -8.70 6.94
CA ARG A 48 3.00 -7.28 7.16
C ARG A 48 3.99 -6.56 8.07
N GLU A 49 4.53 -7.26 9.06
CA GLU A 49 5.48 -6.73 10.04
C GLU A 49 6.83 -6.36 9.40
N LEU A 50 7.15 -6.90 8.22
CA LEU A 50 8.32 -6.48 7.45
C LEU A 50 8.23 -5.02 6.98
N PHE A 51 7.01 -4.49 6.90
CA PHE A 51 6.74 -3.11 6.46
C PHE A 51 6.44 -2.18 7.63
N ASP A 52 6.60 -2.64 8.88
CA ASP A 52 6.38 -1.80 10.05
C ASP A 52 7.46 -0.71 10.14
N VAL A 53 7.01 0.53 10.20
CA VAL A 53 7.87 1.69 10.33
C VAL A 53 8.34 1.78 11.78
N LYS A 54 9.63 1.48 12.02
CA LYS A 54 10.21 1.59 13.36
C LYS A 54 10.30 3.04 13.83
N ARG A 55 10.00 3.26 15.12
CA ARG A 55 10.22 4.55 15.78
C ARG A 55 11.72 4.76 15.99
N ARG A 56 12.26 5.83 15.41
CA ARG A 56 13.65 6.27 15.57
C ARG A 56 13.75 7.77 15.33
N ALA A 57 14.82 8.39 15.82
CA ALA A 57 15.19 9.74 15.41
C ALA A 57 15.51 9.74 13.91
N ARG A 58 15.05 10.77 13.21
CA ARG A 58 15.27 10.97 11.77
C ARG A 58 15.79 12.37 11.57
N ARG A 59 16.74 12.52 10.63
CA ARG A 59 17.35 13.82 10.32
C ARG A 59 16.31 14.79 9.76
N ALA A 60 15.48 14.31 8.84
CA ALA A 60 14.38 15.05 8.25
C ALA A 60 13.27 14.11 7.77
N VAL A 61 12.04 14.62 7.77
CA VAL A 61 10.87 13.94 7.19
C VAL A 61 10.23 14.92 6.21
N ALA A 62 10.15 14.53 4.94
CA ALA A 62 9.40 15.26 3.93
C ALA A 62 7.91 14.93 4.10
N VAL A 63 7.06 15.94 4.04
CA VAL A 63 5.61 15.78 4.04
C VAL A 63 5.07 16.43 2.77
N ASP A 64 4.37 15.65 1.95
CA ASP A 64 3.78 16.12 0.69
C ASP A 64 2.27 15.86 0.68
N GLU A 65 1.53 16.83 0.13
CA GLU A 65 0.08 16.78 -0.03
C GLU A 65 -0.27 16.48 -1.49
N THR A 66 -1.01 15.41 -1.70
CA THR A 66 -1.56 15.05 -3.01
C THR A 66 -3.09 15.16 -2.99
N LYS A 67 -3.62 16.04 -3.83
CA LYS A 67 -5.06 16.15 -4.09
C LYS A 67 -5.48 15.13 -5.16
N VAL A 68 -6.40 14.24 -4.80
CA VAL A 68 -6.91 13.17 -5.67
C VAL A 68 -8.42 13.32 -5.88
N LYS A 69 -8.86 13.22 -7.13
CA LYS A 69 -10.28 13.14 -7.48
C LYS A 69 -10.68 11.67 -7.63
N ILE A 70 -11.63 11.22 -6.82
CA ILE A 70 -12.21 9.87 -6.92
C ILE A 70 -13.71 10.04 -7.14
N GLU A 71 -14.18 9.64 -8.33
CA GLU A 71 -15.56 9.86 -8.76
C GLU A 71 -15.98 11.33 -8.60
N ASN A 72 -16.93 11.62 -7.71
CA ASN A 72 -17.44 12.96 -7.41
C ASN A 72 -16.81 13.58 -6.15
N ASN A 73 -15.89 12.86 -5.49
CA ASN A 73 -15.30 13.30 -4.23
C ASN A 73 -13.86 13.79 -4.44
N GLN A 74 -13.45 14.71 -3.56
CA GLN A 74 -12.11 15.26 -3.53
C GLN A 74 -11.44 14.85 -2.22
N ILE A 75 -10.39 14.06 -2.34
CA ILE A 75 -9.64 13.53 -1.20
C ILE A 75 -8.24 14.16 -1.22
N TYR A 76 -7.78 14.58 -0.04
CA TYR A 76 -6.41 15.00 0.16
C TYR A 76 -5.66 13.90 0.87
N ILE A 77 -4.49 13.55 0.35
CA ILE A 77 -3.61 12.53 0.89
C ILE A 77 -2.30 13.21 1.30
N TRP A 78 -1.92 13.09 2.56
CA TRP A 78 -0.60 13.48 3.04
C TRP A 78 0.27 12.25 3.17
N ASN A 79 1.44 12.26 2.53
CA ASN A 79 2.49 11.27 2.75
C ASN A 79 3.56 11.87 3.67
N ALA A 80 4.13 11.05 4.55
CA ALA A 80 5.33 11.39 5.30
C ALA A 80 6.44 10.43 4.87
N ILE A 81 7.57 10.96 4.42
CA ILE A 81 8.65 10.19 3.80
C ILE A 81 9.97 10.54 4.49
N ASP A 82 10.74 9.53 4.89
CA ASP A 82 12.10 9.70 5.40
C ASP A 82 13.01 10.20 4.27
N VAL A 83 13.71 11.31 4.48
CA VAL A 83 14.53 11.92 3.41
C VAL A 83 15.77 11.09 3.10
N ASP A 84 16.27 10.32 4.06
CA ASP A 84 17.51 9.57 3.92
C ASP A 84 17.29 8.26 3.14
N ASP A 85 16.28 7.47 3.51
CA ASP A 85 16.01 6.16 2.89
C ASP A 85 14.76 6.09 2.00
N ARG A 86 14.00 7.19 1.90
CA ARG A 86 12.76 7.30 1.12
C ARG A 86 11.65 6.34 1.56
N SER A 87 11.73 5.78 2.76
CA SER A 87 10.65 4.97 3.31
C SER A 87 9.42 5.83 3.59
N ILE A 88 8.23 5.29 3.25
CA ILE A 88 6.95 5.90 3.62
C ILE A 88 6.73 5.62 5.11
N LEU A 89 6.66 6.68 5.91
CA LEU A 89 6.51 6.63 7.35
C LEU A 89 5.04 6.63 7.77
N ALA A 90 4.21 7.38 7.06
CA ALA A 90 2.77 7.48 7.29
C ALA A 90 2.05 7.94 6.02
N VAL A 91 0.78 7.57 5.91
CA VAL A 91 -0.16 8.09 4.91
C VAL A 91 -1.45 8.45 5.63
N HIS A 92 -1.94 9.67 5.44
CA HIS A 92 -3.20 10.14 6.00
C HIS A 92 -4.10 10.67 4.89
N GLY A 93 -5.38 10.29 4.89
CA GLY A 93 -6.36 10.75 3.91
C GLY A 93 -7.49 11.48 4.60
N ILE A 94 -7.89 12.64 4.06
CA ILE A 94 -9.08 13.38 4.49
C ILE A 94 -10.00 13.56 3.28
N ASP A 95 -11.26 13.18 3.45
CA ASP A 95 -12.36 13.60 2.58
C ASP A 95 -12.94 14.90 3.13
N LEU A 96 -12.86 15.99 2.36
CA LEU A 96 -13.37 17.28 2.80
C LEU A 96 -14.90 17.30 2.87
N LEU A 97 -15.62 16.46 2.12
CA LEU A 97 -17.08 16.43 2.14
C LEU A 97 -17.65 15.91 3.48
N LEU A 98 -16.88 15.13 4.23
CA LEU A 98 -17.27 14.64 5.56
C LEU A 98 -16.98 15.65 6.69
N ARG A 99 -16.20 16.71 6.44
CA ARG A 99 -15.91 17.76 7.44
C ARG A 99 -17.03 18.78 7.57
N ASP A 100 -17.79 19.04 6.51
CA ASP A 100 -18.87 20.03 6.51
C ASP A 100 -20.21 19.48 7.05
N SER A 101 -20.19 18.27 7.65
CA SER A 101 -21.39 17.54 8.12
C SER A 101 -21.46 17.38 9.65
N VAL A 102 -20.62 18.08 10.43
CA VAL A 102 -20.59 18.04 11.92
C VAL A 102 -20.63 19.44 12.49
#